data_AF-A0A958MFJ3-F1
#
_entry.id   AF-A0A958MFJ3-F1
#
_cell.length_a   1.000
_cell.length_b   1.000
_cell.length_c   1.000
_cell.angle_alpha   90.00
_cell.angle_beta   90.00
_cell.angle_gamma   90.00
#
_symmetry.space_group_name_H-M   'P 1'
#
loop_
_entity.id
_entity.type
_entity.pdbx_description
1 polymer ?
#
loop_
_entity_poly.entity_id
_entity_poly.type
_entity_poly.pdbx_seq_one_letter_code
_entity_poly.pdbx_strand_id
1 'polypeptide(L)'
;MAGKCKIIWPIQPLDSNDELTKATHQFFLNLKKHMDFEIQPVCVTSARMTQVSAYFEAAQNEVLRDQMQSEMNRFTNHFADLPMSEPVVIDDFSGLLSEEVQFFANHVKQQKPDFVVMASHGRKGWSRTFLGSFTESFLLRAEVPVFVIGPHSSGQGDLSKALMPVEINDSSAKFVEHFLDQNSLSFVKNIRLFHKISMVDYEDVAWAPTFYGVADYAQEDLVAQATKTSEEFLSAFMNHPLAQKRLSYEVSDRIDSVPEVILDTLTQDGEGLVIMRSQSGSISSRVLGSMTKEVIRESAVPVVVYPHHYK
;
A
#
# COMPACT_ATOMS: atom_id res chain seq x y z
N MET A 1 -24.93 11.70 11.54
CA MET A 1 -24.71 10.99 10.27
C MET A 1 -23.22 11.02 10.01
N ALA A 2 -22.55 9.87 9.91
CA ALA A 2 -21.13 9.88 9.54
C ALA A 2 -21.01 10.46 8.12
N GLY A 3 -20.03 11.34 7.90
CA GLY A 3 -19.80 11.94 6.59
C GLY A 3 -19.40 10.89 5.56
N LYS A 4 -19.61 11.21 4.28
CA LYS A 4 -19.11 10.42 3.14
C LYS A 4 -17.58 10.36 3.21
N CYS A 5 -17.00 9.17 3.02
CA CYS A 5 -15.56 8.97 3.06
C CYS A 5 -14.87 9.81 1.98
N LYS A 6 -13.80 10.52 2.32
CA LYS A 6 -13.03 11.34 1.39
C LYS A 6 -11.80 10.59 0.89
N ILE A 7 -11.68 10.49 -0.42
CA ILE A 7 -10.56 9.85 -1.09
C ILE A 7 -9.83 10.88 -1.94
N ILE A 8 -8.50 10.92 -1.86
CA ILE A 8 -7.69 11.64 -2.85
C ILE A 8 -7.10 10.64 -3.85
N TRP A 9 -7.23 10.94 -5.14
CA TRP A 9 -6.67 10.14 -6.22
C TRP A 9 -5.68 10.98 -7.04
N PRO A 10 -4.35 10.81 -6.84
CA PRO A 10 -3.36 11.44 -7.70
C PRO A 10 -3.40 10.81 -9.10
N ILE A 11 -3.53 11.66 -10.11
CA ILE A 11 -3.66 11.29 -11.52
C ILE A 11 -2.56 12.02 -12.29
N GLN A 12 -1.94 11.30 -13.22
CA GLN A 12 -1.10 11.88 -14.26
C GLN A 12 -1.85 11.77 -15.58
N PRO A 13 -2.62 12.80 -15.99
CA PRO A 13 -3.55 12.69 -17.12
C PRO A 13 -2.83 12.46 -18.46
N LEU A 14 -1.55 12.83 -18.54
CA LEU A 14 -0.71 12.67 -19.73
C LEU A 14 0.01 11.32 -19.83
N ASP A 15 0.14 10.59 -18.71
CA ASP A 15 0.96 9.37 -18.59
C ASP A 15 0.09 8.11 -18.42
N SER A 16 -1.19 8.17 -18.86
CA SER A 16 -2.18 7.13 -18.55
C SER A 16 -1.80 5.77 -19.12
N ASN A 17 -1.32 4.87 -18.25
CA ASN A 17 -1.30 3.45 -18.55
C ASN A 17 -2.74 2.93 -18.49
N ASP A 18 -3.31 2.62 -19.64
CA ASP A 18 -4.70 2.18 -19.78
C ASP A 18 -5.06 1.02 -18.85
N GLU A 19 -4.17 0.04 -18.67
CA GLU A 19 -4.47 -1.14 -17.85
C GLU A 19 -4.53 -0.81 -16.36
N LEU A 20 -3.59 0.00 -15.87
CA LEU A 20 -3.55 0.38 -14.46
C LEU A 20 -4.67 1.37 -14.11
N THR A 21 -5.02 2.24 -15.05
CA THR A 21 -6.18 3.11 -14.97
C THR A 21 -7.48 2.31 -14.89
N LYS A 22 -7.64 1.29 -15.77
CA LYS A 22 -8.79 0.36 -15.72
C LYS A 22 -8.84 -0.39 -14.38
N ALA A 23 -7.72 -0.92 -13.90
CA ALA A 23 -7.66 -1.62 -12.60
C ALA A 23 -8.07 -0.70 -11.43
N THR A 24 -7.62 0.55 -11.45
CA THR A 24 -7.99 1.55 -10.43
C THR A 24 -9.49 1.89 -10.49
N HIS A 25 -10.06 2.03 -11.70
CA HIS A 25 -11.50 2.21 -11.88
C HIS A 25 -12.30 1.00 -11.38
N GLN A 26 -11.87 -0.21 -11.71
CA GLN A 26 -12.48 -1.45 -11.21
C GLN A 26 -12.43 -1.52 -9.69
N PHE A 27 -11.31 -1.13 -9.07
CA PHE A 27 -11.18 -1.03 -7.62
C PHE A 27 -12.23 -0.06 -7.03
N PHE A 28 -12.39 1.14 -7.59
CA PHE A 28 -13.40 2.09 -7.11
C PHE A 28 -14.83 1.57 -7.28
N LEU A 29 -15.15 0.94 -8.40
CA LEU A 29 -16.45 0.30 -8.62
C LEU A 29 -16.72 -0.82 -7.61
N ASN A 30 -15.68 -1.57 -7.25
CA ASN A 30 -15.78 -2.60 -6.24
C ASN A 30 -15.97 -1.98 -4.84
N LEU A 31 -15.18 -0.97 -4.48
CA LEU A 31 -15.28 -0.25 -3.22
C LEU A 31 -16.67 0.38 -3.02
N LYS A 32 -17.32 0.85 -4.09
CA LYS A 32 -18.65 1.46 -4.07
C LYS A 32 -19.73 0.49 -3.57
N LYS A 33 -19.50 -0.82 -3.66
CA LYS A 33 -20.40 -1.85 -3.10
C LYS A 33 -20.32 -1.95 -1.57
N HIS A 34 -19.26 -1.40 -0.99
CA HIS A 34 -18.90 -1.60 0.41
C HIS A 34 -19.02 -0.34 1.27
N MET A 35 -18.91 0.85 0.65
CA MET A 35 -18.99 2.12 1.36
C MET A 35 -19.31 3.30 0.44
N ASP A 36 -19.90 4.35 1.02
CA ASP A 36 -20.07 5.64 0.37
C ASP A 36 -18.79 6.48 0.48
N PHE A 37 -18.32 6.98 -0.65
CA PHE A 37 -17.12 7.81 -0.73
C PHE A 37 -17.23 8.87 -1.81
N GLU A 38 -16.41 9.92 -1.71
CA GLU A 38 -16.17 10.95 -2.72
C GLU A 38 -14.70 10.97 -3.08
N ILE A 39 -14.39 11.01 -4.37
CA ILE A 39 -13.03 11.09 -4.87
C ILE A 39 -12.72 12.54 -5.22
N GLN A 40 -11.59 13.06 -4.75
CA GLN A 40 -10.96 14.26 -5.28
C GLN A 40 -9.81 13.85 -6.21
N PRO A 41 -9.98 13.99 -7.53
CA PRO A 41 -8.90 13.83 -8.49
C PRO A 41 -7.87 14.96 -8.29
N VAL A 42 -6.59 14.62 -8.21
CA VAL A 42 -5.51 15.61 -8.03
C VAL A 42 -4.40 15.37 -9.03
N CYS A 43 -3.95 16.41 -9.73
CA CYS A 43 -2.73 16.37 -10.53
C CYS A 43 -1.75 17.38 -9.96
N VAL A 44 -0.47 17.00 -9.80
CA VAL A 44 0.60 17.96 -9.57
C VAL A 44 1.24 18.25 -10.91
N THR A 45 1.21 19.51 -11.35
CA THR A 45 1.90 19.90 -12.57
C THR A 45 3.39 19.91 -12.29
N SER A 46 4.19 19.39 -13.22
CA SER A 46 5.64 19.44 -13.11
C SER A 46 6.22 19.95 -14.41
N ALA A 47 7.25 20.80 -14.34
CA ALA A 47 8.05 21.20 -15.51
C ALA A 47 8.65 19.99 -16.27
N ARG A 48 8.71 18.79 -15.64
CA ARG A 48 9.10 17.54 -16.30
C ARG A 48 8.09 17.06 -17.34
N MET A 49 6.81 17.40 -17.19
CA MET A 49 5.74 16.97 -18.10
C MET A 49 5.74 17.75 -19.41
N THR A 50 6.37 18.93 -19.46
CA THR A 50 6.18 19.87 -20.56
C THR A 50 7.33 19.94 -21.57
N GLN A 51 8.50 19.32 -21.31
CA GLN A 51 9.75 19.61 -22.04
C GLN A 51 10.11 21.11 -22.09
N VAL A 52 9.44 21.95 -21.30
CA VAL A 52 9.67 23.39 -21.26
C VAL A 52 10.72 23.63 -20.18
N SER A 53 11.84 24.23 -20.55
CA SER A 53 12.89 24.58 -19.60
C SER A 53 12.34 25.49 -18.50
N ALA A 54 12.85 25.36 -17.28
CA ALA A 54 12.45 26.11 -16.08
C ALA A 54 12.70 27.63 -16.14
N TYR A 55 12.86 28.20 -17.34
CA TYR A 55 13.32 29.56 -17.61
C TYR A 55 12.23 30.55 -18.06
N PHE A 56 10.93 30.22 -18.03
CA PHE A 56 9.90 31.09 -18.64
C PHE A 56 8.71 31.47 -17.74
N GLU A 57 8.10 32.61 -18.12
CA GLU A 57 7.30 33.59 -17.36
C GLU A 57 5.93 33.12 -16.82
N ALA A 58 5.39 33.85 -15.84
CA ALA A 58 4.10 33.63 -15.18
C ALA A 58 2.90 33.48 -16.15
N ALA A 59 2.92 34.14 -17.31
CA ALA A 59 1.86 34.02 -18.32
C ALA A 59 1.80 32.62 -18.96
N GLN A 60 2.92 31.89 -19.05
CA GLN A 60 2.93 30.51 -19.54
C GLN A 60 2.47 29.53 -18.47
N ASN A 61 2.63 29.88 -17.19
CA ASN A 61 2.14 29.06 -16.07
C ASN A 61 0.61 29.05 -16.00
N GLU A 62 -0.05 30.19 -16.24
CA GLU A 62 -1.52 30.25 -16.33
C GLU A 62 -2.04 29.40 -17.50
N VAL A 63 -1.41 29.50 -18.67
CA VAL A 63 -1.76 28.67 -19.85
C VAL A 63 -1.56 27.18 -19.57
N LEU A 64 -0.47 26.80 -18.91
CA LEU A 64 -0.21 25.41 -18.55
C LEU A 64 -1.25 24.88 -17.55
N ARG A 65 -1.62 25.70 -16.56
CA ARG A 65 -2.64 25.34 -15.57
C ARG A 65 -3.99 25.11 -16.23
N ASP A 66 -4.42 26.00 -17.13
CA ASP A 66 -5.68 25.85 -17.86
C ASP A 66 -5.68 24.59 -18.74
N GLN A 67 -4.55 24.31 -19.41
CA GLN A 67 -4.37 23.08 -20.18
C GLN A 67 -4.47 21.83 -19.30
N MET A 68 -3.78 21.81 -18.16
CA MET A 68 -3.83 20.69 -17.22
C MET A 68 -5.22 20.52 -16.61
N GLN A 69 -5.92 21.61 -16.32
CA GLN A 69 -7.30 21.57 -15.86
C GLN A 69 -8.22 20.97 -16.92
N SER A 70 -8.05 21.36 -18.19
CA SER A 70 -8.80 20.79 -19.32
C SER A 70 -8.53 19.28 -19.49
N GLU A 71 -7.27 18.84 -19.41
CA GLU A 71 -6.91 17.42 -19.48
C GLU A 71 -7.44 16.63 -18.29
N MET A 72 -7.41 17.20 -17.08
CA MET A 72 -8.01 16.58 -15.90
C MET A 72 -9.53 16.44 -16.03
N ASN A 73 -10.22 17.47 -16.53
CA ASN A 73 -11.65 17.41 -16.81
C ASN A 73 -11.96 16.33 -17.86
N ARG A 74 -11.16 16.26 -18.92
CA ARG A 74 -11.31 15.23 -19.95
C ARG A 74 -11.07 13.83 -19.39
N PHE A 75 -10.02 13.64 -18.59
CA PHE A 75 -9.70 12.36 -17.96
C PHE A 75 -10.85 11.91 -17.05
N THR A 76 -11.28 12.77 -16.12
CA THR A 76 -12.33 12.47 -15.14
C THR A 76 -13.70 12.21 -15.77
N ASN A 77 -14.01 12.82 -16.91
CA ASN A 77 -15.23 12.51 -17.68
C ASN A 77 -15.34 11.05 -18.12
N HIS A 78 -14.21 10.33 -18.28
CA HIS A 78 -14.24 8.89 -18.59
C HIS A 78 -14.70 8.04 -17.39
N PHE A 79 -14.76 8.63 -16.19
CA PHE A 79 -15.13 7.99 -14.92
C PHE A 79 -16.36 8.64 -14.28
N ALA A 80 -17.28 9.17 -15.10
CA ALA A 80 -18.49 9.86 -14.65
C ALA A 80 -19.46 8.97 -13.83
N ASP A 81 -19.23 7.65 -13.81
CA ASP A 81 -19.94 6.66 -12.99
C ASP A 81 -19.46 6.61 -11.52
N LEU A 82 -18.34 7.27 -11.21
CA LEU A 82 -17.80 7.42 -9.86
C LEU A 82 -18.17 8.77 -9.23
N PRO A 83 -18.40 8.82 -7.91
CA PRO A 83 -18.68 10.06 -7.19
C PRO A 83 -17.42 10.91 -7.04
N MET A 84 -17.22 11.89 -7.91
CA MET A 84 -16.05 12.78 -7.88
C MET A 84 -16.41 14.23 -7.53
N SER A 85 -15.52 14.91 -6.81
CA SER A 85 -15.48 16.37 -6.72
C SER A 85 -14.79 16.96 -7.95
N GLU A 86 -14.76 18.30 -8.03
CA GLU A 86 -13.96 18.99 -9.05
C GLU A 86 -12.48 18.56 -8.98
N PRO A 87 -11.85 18.27 -10.13
CA PRO A 87 -10.43 17.92 -10.17
C PRO A 87 -9.57 19.12 -9.79
N VAL A 88 -8.54 18.87 -8.99
CA VAL A 88 -7.59 19.89 -8.51
C VAL A 88 -6.26 19.76 -9.23
N VAL A 89 -5.76 20.88 -9.72
CA VAL A 89 -4.41 21.00 -10.27
C VAL A 89 -3.55 21.79 -9.29
N ILE A 90 -2.49 21.16 -8.80
CA ILE A 90 -1.49 21.76 -7.89
C ILE A 90 -0.29 22.18 -8.73
N ASP A 91 0.09 23.46 -8.60
CA ASP A 91 1.18 24.02 -9.38
C ASP A 91 2.55 23.73 -8.73
N ASP A 92 3.40 22.94 -9.41
CA ASP A 92 4.82 22.77 -9.05
C ASP A 92 5.75 23.05 -10.26
N PHE A 93 6.46 24.17 -10.19
CA PHE A 93 7.40 24.59 -11.23
C PHE A 93 8.86 24.22 -10.94
N SER A 94 9.13 23.50 -9.86
CA SER A 94 10.51 23.13 -9.49
C SER A 94 11.14 22.11 -10.45
N GLY A 95 10.30 21.26 -11.06
CA GLY A 95 10.75 20.12 -11.86
C GLY A 95 11.40 19.00 -11.03
N LEU A 96 11.30 19.06 -9.70
CA LEU A 96 11.90 18.08 -8.79
C LEU A 96 10.83 17.15 -8.23
N LEU A 97 11.02 15.84 -8.37
CA LEU A 97 10.08 14.84 -7.83
C LEU A 97 9.85 15.00 -6.31
N SER A 98 10.89 15.38 -5.56
CA SER A 98 10.77 15.57 -4.12
C SER A 98 9.84 16.71 -3.75
N GLU A 99 9.84 17.78 -4.55
CA GLU A 99 8.94 18.94 -4.38
C GLU A 99 7.53 18.57 -4.81
N GLU A 100 7.37 17.90 -5.95
CA GLU A 100 6.07 17.41 -6.45
C GLU A 100 5.33 16.58 -5.39
N VAL A 101 6.06 15.64 -4.79
CA VAL A 101 5.56 14.79 -3.70
C VAL A 101 5.27 15.61 -2.44
N GLN A 102 6.09 16.64 -2.14
CA GLN A 102 5.88 17.50 -0.98
C GLN A 102 4.63 18.38 -1.14
N PHE A 103 4.41 18.96 -2.31
CA PHE A 103 3.20 19.71 -2.64
C PHE A 103 1.95 18.82 -2.52
N PHE A 104 2.01 17.60 -3.06
CA PHE A 104 0.93 16.63 -2.90
C PHE A 104 0.69 16.24 -1.44
N ALA A 105 1.75 15.94 -0.68
CA ALA A 105 1.64 15.61 0.74
C ALA A 105 1.05 16.76 1.57
N ASN A 106 1.44 18.00 1.28
CA ASN A 106 0.85 19.19 1.91
C ASN A 106 -0.64 19.32 1.59
N HIS A 107 -1.05 19.07 0.34
CA HIS A 107 -2.45 19.05 -0.05
C HIS A 107 -3.23 17.95 0.69
N VAL A 108 -2.73 16.71 0.71
CA VAL A 108 -3.34 15.60 1.47
C VAL A 108 -3.51 15.97 2.94
N LYS A 109 -2.49 16.57 3.56
CA LYS A 109 -2.54 17.02 4.96
C LYS A 109 -3.59 18.11 5.21
N GLN A 110 -3.77 19.03 4.26
CA GLN A 110 -4.77 20.09 4.35
C GLN A 110 -6.19 19.57 4.17
N GLN A 111 -6.40 18.69 3.20
CA GLN A 111 -7.71 18.12 2.89
C GLN A 111 -8.17 17.05 3.88
N LYS A 112 -7.22 16.39 4.57
CA LYS A 112 -7.46 15.31 5.54
C LYS A 112 -8.41 14.23 4.97
N PRO A 113 -8.06 13.60 3.84
CA PRO A 113 -8.86 12.49 3.34
C PRO A 113 -8.78 11.31 4.31
N ASP A 114 -9.75 10.41 4.24
CA ASP A 114 -9.73 9.16 5.00
C ASP A 114 -8.66 8.20 4.45
N PHE A 115 -8.43 8.23 3.13
CA PHE A 115 -7.32 7.52 2.48
C PHE A 115 -6.97 8.11 1.10
N VAL A 116 -5.78 7.75 0.60
CA VAL A 116 -5.34 8.04 -0.76
C VAL A 116 -5.38 6.75 -1.57
N VAL A 117 -5.82 6.80 -2.84
CA VAL A 117 -5.74 5.67 -3.76
C VAL A 117 -4.75 6.01 -4.86
N MET A 118 -3.67 5.25 -4.97
CA MET A 118 -2.60 5.48 -5.93
C MET A 118 -2.37 4.25 -6.79
N ALA A 119 -1.97 4.49 -8.03
CA ALA A 119 -1.47 3.47 -8.93
C ALA A 119 0.06 3.44 -8.85
N SER A 120 0.68 2.26 -8.68
CA SER A 120 2.13 2.10 -8.81
C SER A 120 2.47 1.77 -10.27
N HIS A 121 2.98 2.76 -11.00
CA HIS A 121 3.31 2.59 -12.42
C HIS A 121 4.46 1.60 -12.61
N GLY A 122 4.24 0.53 -13.37
CA GLY A 122 5.27 -0.12 -14.16
C GLY A 122 5.34 0.57 -15.53
N ARG A 123 6.31 1.45 -15.77
CA ARG A 123 6.50 2.04 -17.11
C ARG A 123 6.78 0.91 -18.10
N LYS A 124 5.99 0.82 -19.19
CA LYS A 124 6.21 -0.19 -20.25
C LYS A 124 7.67 -0.09 -20.74
N GLY A 125 8.41 -1.20 -20.64
CA GLY A 125 9.73 -1.36 -21.25
C GLY A 125 10.95 -1.15 -20.34
N TRP A 126 10.78 -0.80 -19.06
CA TRP A 126 11.88 -0.71 -18.10
C TRP A 126 11.61 -1.63 -16.90
N SER A 127 12.67 -2.22 -16.37
CA SER A 127 12.74 -3.47 -15.56
C SER A 127 11.77 -3.65 -14.38
N ARG A 128 11.68 -4.90 -13.92
CA ARG A 128 11.03 -5.48 -12.71
C ARG A 128 11.38 -4.80 -11.36
N THR A 129 11.82 -3.55 -11.32
CA THR A 129 12.53 -2.96 -10.17
C THR A 129 11.93 -1.66 -9.60
N PHE A 130 10.88 -1.06 -10.16
CA PHE A 130 10.37 0.23 -9.65
C PHE A 130 8.86 0.25 -9.39
N LEU A 131 8.49 0.67 -8.17
CA LEU A 131 7.12 0.89 -7.68
C LEU A 131 6.49 2.22 -8.19
N GLY A 132 7.16 2.90 -9.12
CA GLY A 132 6.91 4.29 -9.48
C GLY A 132 7.52 5.24 -8.44
N SER A 133 8.35 6.18 -8.91
CA SER A 133 9.14 7.05 -8.03
C SER A 133 8.28 8.00 -7.19
N PHE A 134 7.10 8.41 -7.69
CA PHE A 134 6.16 9.25 -6.96
C PHE A 134 5.47 8.49 -5.83
N THR A 135 4.88 7.33 -6.12
CA THR A 135 4.19 6.47 -5.13
C THR A 135 5.13 6.08 -4.00
N GLU A 136 6.34 5.62 -4.31
CA GLU A 136 7.34 5.25 -3.29
C GLU A 136 7.72 6.46 -2.41
N SER A 137 7.97 7.61 -3.02
CA SER A 137 8.33 8.84 -2.29
C SER A 137 7.19 9.36 -1.41
N PHE A 138 5.95 9.19 -1.85
CA PHE A 138 4.77 9.59 -1.10
C PHE A 138 4.48 8.64 0.07
N LEU A 139 4.59 7.33 -0.10
CA LEU A 139 4.40 6.34 0.98
C LEU A 139 5.29 6.60 2.20
N LEU A 140 6.47 7.20 1.99
CA LEU A 140 7.39 7.62 3.05
C LEU A 140 6.94 8.87 3.84
N ARG A 141 6.03 9.66 3.28
CA ARG A 141 5.55 10.95 3.82
C ARG A 141 4.07 10.94 4.18
N ALA A 142 3.33 9.92 3.74
CA ALA A 142 1.91 9.81 3.94
C ALA A 142 1.57 9.88 5.44
N GLU A 143 0.54 10.65 5.78
CA GLU A 143 -0.03 10.73 7.13
C GLU A 143 -1.37 9.96 7.23
N VAL A 144 -1.85 9.45 6.09
CA VAL A 144 -3.12 8.70 5.96
C VAL A 144 -2.87 7.35 5.27
N PRO A 145 -3.77 6.36 5.42
CA PRO A 145 -3.65 5.08 4.71
C PRO A 145 -3.64 5.29 3.18
N VAL A 146 -2.80 4.52 2.50
CA VAL A 146 -2.64 4.60 1.04
C VAL A 146 -2.96 3.25 0.42
N PHE A 147 -4.03 3.17 -0.36
CA PHE A 147 -4.29 2.04 -1.23
C PHE A 147 -3.40 2.14 -2.45
N VAL A 148 -2.59 1.11 -2.69
CA VAL A 148 -1.76 1.01 -3.87
C VAL A 148 -2.29 -0.08 -4.78
N ILE A 149 -2.63 0.31 -6.00
CA ILE A 149 -3.03 -0.60 -7.08
C ILE A 149 -1.76 -0.97 -7.84
N GLY A 150 -1.35 -2.23 -7.68
CA GLY A 150 -0.19 -2.81 -8.35
C GLY A 150 -0.43 -3.12 -9.82
N PRO A 151 0.64 -3.34 -10.62
CA PRO A 151 0.54 -3.65 -12.05
C PRO A 151 -0.15 -4.99 -12.35
N HIS A 152 -0.14 -5.91 -11.39
CA HIS A 152 -0.81 -7.21 -11.48
C HIS A 152 -2.20 -7.22 -10.84
N SER A 153 -2.62 -6.11 -10.23
CA SER A 153 -3.92 -6.00 -9.58
C SER A 153 -5.04 -5.81 -10.60
N SER A 154 -6.07 -6.65 -10.52
CA SER A 154 -7.28 -6.51 -11.33
C SER A 154 -8.30 -5.52 -10.75
N GLY A 155 -8.15 -5.15 -9.48
CA GLY A 155 -9.14 -4.36 -8.72
C GLY A 155 -10.43 -5.11 -8.36
N GLN A 156 -10.56 -6.40 -8.71
CA GLN A 156 -11.82 -7.16 -8.64
C GLN A 156 -11.94 -8.15 -7.47
N GLY A 157 -10.92 -8.26 -6.60
CA GLY A 157 -10.94 -9.17 -5.44
C GLY A 157 -12.03 -8.86 -4.41
N ASP A 158 -12.35 -9.82 -3.53
CA ASP A 158 -13.31 -9.61 -2.44
C ASP A 158 -12.72 -8.70 -1.35
N LEU A 159 -13.03 -7.40 -1.42
CA LEU A 159 -12.55 -6.39 -0.46
C LEU A 159 -13.04 -6.63 0.97
N SER A 160 -14.00 -7.55 1.18
CA SER A 160 -14.42 -7.94 2.53
C SER A 160 -13.43 -8.90 3.20
N LYS A 161 -12.44 -9.42 2.47
CA LYS A 161 -11.41 -10.33 2.97
C LYS A 161 -10.03 -9.72 2.78
N ALA A 162 -9.23 -9.70 3.84
CA ALA A 162 -7.87 -9.19 3.79
C ALA A 162 -6.85 -10.11 4.46
N LEU A 163 -5.66 -10.13 3.89
CA LEU A 163 -4.47 -10.69 4.52
C LEU A 163 -3.69 -9.56 5.18
N MET A 164 -3.30 -9.72 6.44
CA MET A 164 -2.48 -8.76 7.17
C MET A 164 -1.20 -9.44 7.61
N PRO A 165 -0.07 -9.25 6.90
CA PRO A 165 1.23 -9.71 7.37
C PRO A 165 1.62 -9.00 8.67
N VAL A 166 2.00 -9.77 9.69
CA VAL A 166 2.35 -9.28 11.03
C VAL A 166 3.71 -9.84 11.45
N GLU A 167 4.57 -8.96 11.98
CA GLU A 167 5.80 -9.37 12.64
C GLU A 167 5.59 -9.51 14.14
N ILE A 168 6.31 -10.44 14.78
CA ILE A 168 6.28 -10.62 16.24
C ILE A 168 7.11 -9.53 16.91
N ASN A 169 6.51 -8.36 17.09
CA ASN A 169 7.09 -7.24 17.83
C ASN A 169 6.03 -6.26 18.36
N ASP A 170 6.41 -5.46 19.36
CA ASP A 170 5.52 -4.48 20.02
C ASP A 170 4.92 -3.46 19.05
N SER A 171 5.66 -3.09 18.02
CA SER A 171 5.21 -2.10 17.04
C SER A 171 4.08 -2.63 16.18
N SER A 172 4.15 -3.91 15.80
CA SER A 172 3.09 -4.59 15.07
C SER A 172 1.89 -4.86 15.97
N ALA A 173 2.11 -5.20 17.24
CA ALA A 173 1.02 -5.36 18.21
C ALA A 173 0.20 -4.07 18.36
N LYS A 174 0.87 -2.94 18.60
CA LYS A 174 0.23 -1.62 18.68
C LYS A 174 -0.51 -1.25 17.40
N PHE A 175 0.05 -1.61 16.25
CA PHE A 175 -0.60 -1.36 14.97
C PHE A 175 -1.89 -2.17 14.82
N VAL A 176 -1.86 -3.47 15.12
CA VAL A 176 -3.05 -4.33 15.04
C VAL A 176 -4.14 -3.84 15.99
N GLU A 177 -3.79 -3.55 17.25
CA GLU A 177 -4.73 -2.99 18.24
C GLU A 177 -5.35 -1.68 17.75
N HIS A 178 -4.52 -0.71 17.35
CA HIS A 178 -4.98 0.59 16.87
C HIS A 178 -5.84 0.46 15.61
N PHE A 179 -5.45 -0.42 14.66
CA PHE A 179 -6.22 -0.67 13.45
C PHE A 179 -7.63 -1.19 13.79
N LEU A 180 -7.74 -2.09 14.77
CA LEU A 180 -9.03 -2.61 15.22
C LEU A 180 -9.87 -1.52 15.90
N ASP A 181 -9.26 -0.70 16.76
CA ASP A 181 -9.94 0.37 17.51
C ASP A 181 -10.49 1.49 16.63
N GLN A 182 -9.71 1.93 15.62
CA GLN A 182 -10.16 2.98 14.70
C GLN A 182 -11.33 2.54 13.83
N ASN A 183 -11.57 1.23 13.70
CA ASN A 183 -12.55 0.65 12.79
C ASN A 183 -12.40 1.16 11.33
N SER A 184 -11.19 1.60 10.98
CA SER A 184 -10.80 1.95 9.63
C SER A 184 -11.04 0.73 8.74
N LEU A 185 -11.64 0.95 7.57
CA LEU A 185 -12.01 -0.14 6.65
C LEU A 185 -13.00 -1.14 7.27
N SER A 186 -14.02 -0.66 8.00
CA SER A 186 -15.08 -1.50 8.59
C SER A 186 -15.81 -2.42 7.59
N PHE A 187 -15.66 -2.19 6.28
CA PHE A 187 -16.14 -3.07 5.23
C PHE A 187 -15.36 -4.39 5.11
N VAL A 188 -14.10 -4.43 5.54
CA VAL A 188 -13.29 -5.66 5.58
C VAL A 188 -13.84 -6.53 6.71
N LYS A 189 -14.55 -7.62 6.41
CA LYS A 189 -15.23 -8.47 7.39
C LYS A 189 -14.38 -9.62 7.91
N ASN A 190 -13.37 -10.03 7.16
CA ASN A 190 -12.46 -11.11 7.55
C ASN A 190 -11.03 -10.63 7.33
N ILE A 191 -10.22 -10.65 8.38
CA ILE A 191 -8.82 -10.28 8.34
C ILE A 191 -8.04 -11.48 8.88
N ARG A 192 -7.22 -12.07 8.02
CA ARG A 192 -6.28 -13.10 8.43
C ARG A 192 -4.97 -12.44 8.83
N LEU A 193 -4.63 -12.51 10.11
CA LEU A 193 -3.28 -12.15 10.58
C LEU A 193 -2.32 -13.25 10.14
N PHE A 194 -1.27 -12.90 9.40
CA PHE A 194 -0.35 -13.87 8.83
C PHE A 194 1.06 -13.61 9.33
N HIS A 195 1.71 -14.61 9.91
CA HIS A 195 3.12 -14.54 10.30
C HIS A 195 3.92 -15.67 9.65
N LYS A 196 5.02 -15.32 8.98
CA LYS A 196 6.02 -16.30 8.54
C LYS A 196 7.16 -16.34 9.55
N ILE A 197 7.47 -17.52 10.05
CA ILE A 197 8.66 -17.76 10.86
C ILE A 197 9.89 -17.64 9.94
N SER A 198 10.77 -16.71 10.26
CA SER A 198 12.07 -16.59 9.60
C SER A 198 13.08 -17.49 10.31
N MET A 199 13.32 -18.67 9.74
CA MET A 199 14.42 -19.53 10.16
C MET A 199 15.71 -19.05 9.51
N VAL A 200 16.83 -19.10 10.24
CA VAL A 200 18.15 -18.93 9.63
C VAL A 200 18.42 -20.17 8.80
N ASP A 201 18.75 -20.00 7.52
CA ASP A 201 19.12 -21.12 6.65
C ASP A 201 20.31 -21.86 7.28
N TYR A 202 20.07 -23.12 7.67
CA TYR A 202 21.08 -23.95 8.30
C TYR A 202 22.31 -24.11 7.38
N GLU A 203 22.14 -24.04 6.06
CA GLU A 203 23.26 -24.05 5.10
C GLU A 203 24.23 -22.88 5.29
N ASP A 204 23.80 -21.72 5.76
CA ASP A 204 24.68 -20.58 6.05
C ASP A 204 25.50 -20.79 7.35
N VAL A 205 25.01 -21.65 8.25
CA VAL A 205 25.62 -21.93 9.57
C VAL A 205 26.35 -23.29 9.59
N ALA A 206 26.02 -24.20 8.67
CA ALA A 206 26.53 -25.57 8.58
C ALA A 206 28.03 -25.67 8.23
N TRP A 207 28.62 -24.60 7.70
CA TRP A 207 30.06 -24.52 7.46
C TRP A 207 30.86 -24.29 8.75
N ALA A 208 30.21 -23.97 9.88
CA ALA A 208 30.85 -23.80 11.17
C ALA A 208 31.09 -25.17 11.85
N PRO A 209 32.35 -25.60 12.08
CA PRO A 209 32.68 -26.94 12.60
C PRO A 209 32.09 -27.26 13.98
N THR A 210 31.63 -26.26 14.72
CA THR A 210 31.08 -26.39 16.08
C THR A 210 29.64 -26.89 16.14
N PHE A 211 28.89 -26.93 15.03
CA PHE A 211 27.45 -27.22 15.04
C PHE A 211 27.04 -28.65 14.61
N TYR A 212 28.00 -29.47 14.15
CA TYR A 212 27.74 -30.81 13.58
C TYR A 212 27.05 -31.83 14.51
N GLY A 213 26.94 -31.58 15.81
CA GLY A 213 26.31 -32.50 16.78
C GLY A 213 25.04 -31.98 17.46
N VAL A 214 24.64 -30.73 17.21
CA VAL A 214 23.46 -30.08 17.83
C VAL A 214 22.31 -29.93 16.82
N ALA A 215 22.56 -30.28 15.56
CA ALA A 215 21.76 -29.93 14.38
C ALA A 215 20.34 -30.54 14.34
N ASP A 216 20.22 -31.85 14.52
CA ASP A 216 18.95 -32.54 14.24
C ASP A 216 17.95 -32.51 15.40
N TYR A 217 18.43 -32.40 16.66
CA TYR A 217 17.56 -32.35 17.84
C TYR A 217 17.12 -30.93 18.20
N ALA A 218 17.81 -29.89 17.74
CA ALA A 218 17.47 -28.52 18.07
C ALA A 218 16.47 -27.89 17.09
N GLN A 219 16.43 -28.31 15.83
CA GLN A 219 15.64 -27.60 14.81
C GLN A 219 14.13 -27.79 15.00
N GLU A 220 13.64 -29.02 15.20
CA GLU A 220 12.22 -29.27 15.44
C GLU A 220 11.72 -28.56 16.70
N ASP A 221 12.51 -28.60 17.78
CA ASP A 221 12.20 -27.92 19.03
C ASP A 221 12.19 -26.39 18.86
N LEU A 222 13.12 -25.84 18.07
CA LEU A 222 13.18 -24.40 17.77
C LEU A 222 12.00 -23.95 16.90
N VAL A 223 11.62 -24.72 15.86
CA VAL A 223 10.43 -24.44 15.05
C VAL A 223 9.19 -24.51 15.92
N ALA A 224 9.01 -25.58 16.69
CA ALA A 224 7.86 -25.75 17.58
C ALA A 224 7.76 -24.60 18.59
N GLN A 225 8.89 -24.15 19.15
CA GLN A 225 8.92 -23.01 20.07
C GLN A 225 8.62 -21.69 19.37
N ALA A 226 9.14 -21.46 18.16
CA ALA A 226 8.85 -20.27 17.36
C ALA A 226 7.38 -20.22 16.92
N THR A 227 6.83 -21.35 16.48
CA THR A 227 5.40 -21.51 16.16
C THR A 227 4.55 -21.18 17.38
N LYS A 228 4.82 -21.83 18.52
CA LYS A 228 4.09 -21.57 19.76
C LYS A 228 4.14 -20.10 20.17
N THR A 229 5.31 -19.47 20.12
CA THR A 229 5.49 -18.05 20.44
C THR A 229 4.67 -17.15 19.49
N SER A 230 4.68 -17.49 18.20
CA SER A 230 3.94 -16.76 17.17
C SER A 230 2.43 -16.92 17.35
N GLU A 231 1.96 -18.13 17.65
CA GLU A 231 0.55 -18.41 17.94
C GLU A 231 0.08 -17.71 19.22
N GLU A 232 0.89 -17.72 20.29
CA GLU A 232 0.59 -16.98 21.53
C GLU A 232 0.46 -15.48 21.26
N PHE A 233 1.35 -14.90 20.45
CA PHE A 233 1.29 -13.49 20.05
C PHE A 233 0.04 -13.18 19.22
N LEU A 234 -0.26 -13.96 18.18
CA LEU A 234 -1.40 -13.69 17.30
C LEU A 234 -2.76 -13.98 17.96
N SER A 235 -2.84 -15.05 18.76
CA SER A 235 -4.06 -15.41 19.48
C SER A 235 -4.44 -14.37 20.54
N ALA A 236 -3.48 -13.60 21.06
CA ALA A 236 -3.76 -12.50 21.97
C ALA A 236 -4.76 -11.48 21.39
N PHE A 237 -4.67 -11.20 20.08
CA PHE A 237 -5.60 -10.27 19.42
C PHE A 237 -7.03 -10.81 19.29
N MET A 238 -7.23 -12.13 19.39
CA MET A 238 -8.57 -12.73 19.31
C MET A 238 -9.46 -12.33 20.49
N ASN A 239 -8.86 -11.93 21.61
CA ASN A 239 -9.57 -11.43 22.78
C ASN A 239 -10.11 -10.01 22.61
N HIS A 240 -9.70 -9.29 21.55
CA HIS A 240 -10.18 -7.95 21.28
C HIS A 240 -11.70 -7.98 20.98
N PRO A 241 -12.52 -7.03 21.49
CA PRO A 241 -13.97 -7.05 21.31
C PRO A 241 -14.44 -7.12 19.85
N LEU A 242 -13.66 -6.54 18.94
CA LEU A 242 -13.92 -6.55 17.49
C LEU A 242 -13.33 -7.76 16.77
N ALA A 243 -12.47 -8.57 17.42
CA ALA A 243 -11.77 -9.67 16.80
C ALA A 243 -12.59 -10.96 16.68
N GLN A 244 -13.46 -11.25 17.65
CA GLN A 244 -14.16 -12.54 17.78
C GLN A 244 -15.01 -12.93 16.55
N LYS A 245 -15.31 -12.00 15.64
CA LYS A 245 -16.06 -12.27 14.39
C LYS A 245 -15.32 -11.89 13.12
N ARG A 246 -14.14 -11.28 13.24
CA ARG A 246 -13.48 -10.56 12.15
C ARG A 246 -12.05 -11.02 11.91
N LEU A 247 -11.42 -11.63 12.90
CA LEU A 247 -10.03 -12.08 12.80
C LEU A 247 -9.92 -13.60 12.74
N SER A 248 -8.97 -14.05 11.93
CA SER A 248 -8.32 -15.35 12.02
C SER A 248 -6.82 -15.13 12.06
N TYR A 249 -6.04 -16.16 12.37
CA TYR A 249 -4.59 -16.09 12.27
C TYR A 249 -4.02 -17.35 11.63
N GLU A 250 -2.84 -17.20 11.03
CA GLU A 250 -2.06 -18.28 10.43
C GLU A 250 -0.57 -18.03 10.69
N VAL A 251 0.14 -19.08 11.07
CA VAL A 251 1.58 -19.10 11.21
C VAL A 251 2.12 -20.07 10.17
N SER A 252 3.06 -19.61 9.35
CA SER A 252 3.73 -20.43 8.33
C SER A 252 5.19 -20.62 8.67
N ASP A 253 5.65 -21.87 8.59
CA ASP A 253 7.05 -22.29 8.71
C ASP A 253 7.68 -22.60 7.33
N ARG A 254 7.00 -22.23 6.23
CA ARG A 254 7.52 -22.39 4.87
C ARG A 254 8.91 -21.80 4.72
N ILE A 255 9.76 -22.44 3.91
CA ILE A 255 11.15 -22.03 3.72
C ILE A 255 11.25 -20.78 2.85
N ASP A 256 10.37 -20.64 1.85
CA ASP A 256 10.35 -19.56 0.85
C ASP A 256 10.40 -18.16 1.46
N SER A 257 10.83 -17.14 0.71
CA SER A 257 10.94 -15.78 1.27
C SER A 257 9.59 -15.24 1.80
N VAL A 258 9.61 -14.34 2.79
CA VAL A 258 8.37 -13.75 3.37
C VAL A 258 7.43 -13.20 2.28
N PRO A 259 7.91 -12.42 1.28
CA PRO A 259 7.04 -11.92 0.22
C PRO A 259 6.44 -13.04 -0.65
N GLU A 260 7.21 -14.06 -1.00
CA GLU A 260 6.70 -15.20 -1.79
C GLU A 260 5.58 -15.94 -1.05
N VAL A 261 5.76 -16.22 0.24
CA VAL A 261 4.72 -16.88 1.02
C VAL A 261 3.46 -16.01 1.11
N ILE A 262 3.60 -14.71 1.36
CA ILE A 262 2.45 -13.77 1.37
C ILE A 262 1.70 -13.81 0.04
N LEU A 263 2.42 -13.73 -1.08
CA LEU A 263 1.83 -13.70 -2.42
C LEU A 263 1.15 -15.02 -2.77
N ASP A 264 1.76 -16.16 -2.43
CA ASP A 264 1.15 -17.47 -2.62
C ASP A 264 -0.15 -17.62 -1.82
N THR A 265 -0.16 -17.21 -0.55
CA THR A 265 -1.38 -17.25 0.29
C THR A 265 -2.52 -16.47 -0.35
N LEU A 266 -2.25 -15.29 -0.92
CA LEU A 266 -3.29 -14.48 -1.61
C LEU A 266 -3.91 -15.21 -2.80
N THR A 267 -3.13 -16.02 -3.53
CA THR A 267 -3.65 -16.76 -4.69
C THR A 267 -4.53 -17.95 -4.30
N GLN A 268 -4.30 -18.54 -3.13
CA GLN A 268 -4.98 -19.77 -2.69
C GLN A 268 -6.32 -19.48 -2.02
N ASP A 269 -6.41 -18.40 -1.25
CA ASP A 269 -7.51 -18.21 -0.30
C ASP A 269 -8.47 -17.07 -0.64
N GLY A 270 -8.18 -16.33 -1.71
CA GLY A 270 -9.11 -15.40 -2.34
C GLY A 270 -9.33 -14.10 -1.56
N GLU A 271 -8.40 -13.68 -0.70
CA GLU A 271 -8.39 -12.33 -0.13
C GLU A 271 -8.34 -11.28 -1.24
N GLY A 272 -9.16 -10.23 -1.14
CA GLY A 272 -9.20 -9.15 -2.11
C GLY A 272 -8.35 -7.93 -1.74
N LEU A 273 -7.63 -7.99 -0.63
CA LEU A 273 -6.86 -6.86 -0.10
C LEU A 273 -5.68 -7.37 0.75
N VAL A 274 -4.54 -6.69 0.66
CA VAL A 274 -3.46 -6.83 1.65
C VAL A 274 -3.45 -5.59 2.55
N ILE A 275 -3.41 -5.77 3.87
CA ILE A 275 -3.23 -4.68 4.83
C ILE A 275 -1.82 -4.76 5.38
N MET A 276 -1.00 -3.74 5.14
CA MET A 276 0.37 -3.69 5.63
C MET A 276 0.65 -2.38 6.35
N ARG A 277 1.54 -2.43 7.33
CA ARG A 277 2.19 -1.23 7.85
C ARG A 277 3.39 -0.89 6.97
N SER A 278 3.61 0.39 6.73
CA SER A 278 4.87 0.90 6.21
C SER A 278 5.96 0.62 7.25
N GLN A 279 6.82 -0.34 6.94
CA GLN A 279 8.02 -0.60 7.73
C GLN A 279 9.15 0.23 7.14
N SER A 280 9.76 1.12 7.92
CA SER A 280 11.06 1.66 7.57
C SER A 280 12.09 0.55 7.74
N GLY A 281 12.86 0.24 6.70
CA GLY A 281 13.88 -0.81 6.77
C GLY A 281 14.93 -0.56 7.88
N SER A 282 15.67 -1.60 8.25
CA SER A 282 16.81 -1.53 9.21
C SER A 282 17.89 -0.50 8.82
N ILE A 283 17.87 -0.02 7.58
CA ILE A 283 18.79 0.99 7.04
C ILE A 283 18.00 2.29 6.83
N SER A 284 18.11 3.20 7.79
CA SER A 284 17.56 4.56 7.79
C SER A 284 16.02 4.67 7.78
N SER A 285 15.49 5.64 8.53
CA SER A 285 14.06 5.95 8.66
C SER A 285 13.40 6.53 7.40
N ARG A 286 14.03 6.41 6.23
CA ARG A 286 13.63 7.08 4.98
C ARG A 286 13.46 6.15 3.78
N VAL A 287 13.49 4.83 3.99
CA VAL A 287 13.32 3.85 2.91
C VAL A 287 12.15 2.92 3.23
N LEU A 288 11.23 2.78 2.27
CA LEU A 288 10.12 1.84 2.37
C LEU A 288 10.70 0.42 2.39
N GLY A 289 10.24 -0.40 3.34
CA GLY A 289 10.74 -1.76 3.54
C GLY A 289 10.72 -2.59 2.26
N SER A 290 11.75 -3.41 2.07
CA SER A 290 11.89 -4.30 0.90
C SER A 290 10.67 -5.19 0.73
N MET A 291 10.18 -5.78 1.83
CA MET A 291 8.97 -6.61 1.83
C MET A 291 7.74 -5.84 1.34
N THR A 292 7.48 -4.64 1.87
CA THR A 292 6.34 -3.82 1.44
C THR A 292 6.43 -3.49 -0.05
N LYS A 293 7.62 -3.12 -0.55
CA LYS A 293 7.82 -2.84 -1.97
C LYS A 293 7.53 -4.05 -2.85
N GLU A 294 8.03 -5.22 -2.46
CA GLU A 294 7.88 -6.45 -3.21
C GLU A 294 6.44 -6.93 -3.25
N VAL A 295 5.74 -6.92 -2.11
CA VAL A 295 4.32 -7.28 -2.05
C VAL A 295 3.47 -6.33 -2.91
N ILE A 296 3.69 -5.02 -2.85
CA ILE A 296 2.94 -4.08 -3.71
C ILE A 296 3.23 -4.34 -5.20
N ARG A 297 4.48 -4.66 -5.55
CA ARG A 297 4.88 -4.87 -6.94
C ARG A 297 4.23 -6.10 -7.55
N GLU A 298 4.18 -7.20 -6.81
CA GLU A 298 3.78 -8.51 -7.33
C GLU A 298 2.34 -8.90 -6.98
N SER A 299 1.68 -8.21 -6.04
CA SER A 299 0.34 -8.60 -5.60
C SER A 299 -0.70 -8.46 -6.71
N ALA A 300 -1.53 -9.50 -6.83
CA ALA A 300 -2.70 -9.54 -7.71
C ALA A 300 -3.91 -8.77 -7.15
N VAL A 301 -3.78 -8.21 -5.93
CA VAL A 301 -4.83 -7.44 -5.26
C VAL A 301 -4.28 -6.10 -4.75
N PRO A 302 -5.15 -5.11 -4.47
CA PRO A 302 -4.72 -3.87 -3.85
C PRO A 302 -3.98 -4.10 -2.52
N VAL A 303 -3.00 -3.25 -2.23
CA VAL A 303 -2.29 -3.24 -0.95
C VAL A 303 -2.57 -1.91 -0.26
N VAL A 304 -3.21 -1.93 0.91
CA VAL A 304 -3.33 -0.73 1.74
C VAL A 304 -2.14 -0.64 2.69
N VAL A 305 -1.39 0.45 2.55
CA VAL A 305 -0.21 0.74 3.36
C VAL A 305 -0.58 1.80 4.40
N TYR A 306 -0.48 1.43 5.66
CA TYR A 306 -0.62 2.34 6.78
C TYR A 306 0.72 3.00 7.11
N PRO A 307 0.80 4.33 7.20
CA PRO A 307 2.07 4.99 7.47
C PRO A 307 2.59 4.66 8.87
N HIS A 308 3.91 4.71 9.06
CA HIS A 308 4.55 4.37 10.33
C HIS A 308 4.08 5.24 11.52
N HIS A 309 3.65 6.48 11.23
CA HIS A 309 3.14 7.42 12.24
C HIS A 309 1.64 7.24 12.53
N TYR A 310 0.95 6.30 11.87
CA TYR A 310 -0.41 5.92 12.18
C TYR A 310 -0.42 5.27 13.57
N LYS A 311 -0.93 5.99 14.57
CA LYS A 311 -0.87 5.71 16.01
C LYS A 311 -2.20 5.97 16.67
#